data_AF-A0A1W9ZPP0-F1
#
_entry.id   AF-A0A1W9ZPP0-F1
#
_cell.length_a   1.000
_cell.length_b   1.000
_cell.length_c   1.000
_cell.angle_alpha   90.00
_cell.angle_beta   90.00
_cell.angle_gamma   90.00
#
_symmetry.space_group_name_H-M   'P 1'
#
loop_
_entity.id
_entity.type
_entity.pdbx_description
1 polymer ?
#
loop_
_entity_poly.entity_id
_entity_poly.type
_entity_poly.pdbx_seq_one_letter_code
_entity_poly.pdbx_strand_id
1 'polypeptide(L)'
;MGWIQDSWHDVTHVGSGTWVAWAAWAAIVLAVVTLVFTNSQINRNRRAAAEQTRPHVAVFMEPHSADWHVIELVVRNFGRTAAYDISFSFDNPPTVAEYENATDGYADVIELRLPRELPMLAPGQEWRMVWDSALDRAEIGSGIESRFTGTVTYYDRPDTPRGRRFWQRERSPLQTAVVLDWDALPPVQRIELMTTHDLAKREKEKLELLRGLLTYFHYASKETRPEVFRSEIERINAAVRETQDRWRTRQLDEPTDVSLRWSNAEDDLGKHRSEPA
;
A
#
# COMPACT_ATOMS: atom_id res chain seq x y z
N MET A 1 65.28 -59.45 -3.21
CA MET A 1 64.98 -58.00 -3.33
C MET A 1 65.67 -57.48 -4.59
N GLY A 2 65.05 -57.59 -5.78
CA GLY A 2 65.67 -57.16 -7.04
C GLY A 2 64.65 -56.70 -8.10
N TRP A 3 63.44 -57.26 -8.07
CA TRP A 3 62.37 -56.91 -9.04
C TRP A 3 61.77 -55.51 -8.90
N ILE A 4 62.01 -54.80 -7.79
CA ILE A 4 61.55 -53.42 -7.58
C ILE A 4 62.60 -52.43 -8.10
N GLN A 5 63.86 -52.81 -8.26
CA GLN A 5 64.87 -51.90 -8.80
C GLN A 5 64.82 -51.84 -10.33
N ASP A 6 64.53 -52.95 -11.02
CA ASP A 6 64.47 -52.99 -12.49
C ASP A 6 63.21 -52.28 -13.04
N SER A 7 62.08 -52.31 -12.34
CA SER A 7 60.87 -51.60 -12.78
C SER A 7 60.98 -50.08 -12.66
N TRP A 8 61.84 -49.57 -11.78
CA TRP A 8 62.11 -48.14 -11.65
C TRP A 8 63.09 -47.64 -12.71
N HIS A 9 64.00 -48.49 -13.19
CA HIS A 9 64.95 -48.13 -14.24
C HIS A 9 64.27 -48.01 -15.62
N ASP A 10 63.25 -48.83 -15.89
CA ASP A 10 62.55 -48.84 -17.19
C ASP A 10 61.65 -47.61 -17.41
N VAL A 11 61.18 -46.96 -16.33
CA VAL A 11 60.41 -45.70 -16.40
C VAL A 11 61.32 -44.49 -16.69
N THR A 12 62.63 -44.63 -16.49
CA THR A 12 63.60 -43.54 -16.70
C THR A 12 64.23 -43.50 -18.09
N HIS A 13 63.99 -44.51 -18.93
CA HIS A 13 64.53 -44.58 -20.30
C HIS A 13 63.64 -43.94 -21.38
N VAL A 14 62.49 -43.38 -21.01
CA VAL A 14 61.69 -42.58 -21.93
C VAL A 14 62.36 -41.19 -22.02
N GLY A 15 63.03 -40.91 -23.15
CA GLY A 15 63.83 -39.71 -23.34
C GLY A 15 63.08 -38.45 -22.91
N SER A 16 63.78 -37.53 -22.23
CA SER A 16 63.24 -36.33 -21.56
C SER A 16 62.17 -35.56 -22.36
N GLY A 17 62.22 -35.57 -23.70
CA GLY A 17 61.19 -34.98 -24.57
C GLY A 17 59.79 -35.59 -24.47
N THR A 18 59.66 -36.89 -24.15
CA THR A 18 58.35 -37.56 -23.97
C THR A 18 57.66 -37.14 -22.68
N TRP A 19 58.40 -37.01 -21.58
CA TRP A 19 57.89 -36.47 -20.33
C TRP A 19 57.42 -35.02 -20.46
N VAL A 20 58.13 -34.21 -21.25
CA VAL A 20 57.71 -32.83 -21.56
C VAL A 20 56.42 -32.81 -22.38
N ALA A 21 56.26 -33.70 -23.36
CA ALA A 21 55.02 -33.82 -24.14
C ALA A 21 53.82 -34.22 -23.27
N TRP A 22 54.00 -35.17 -22.35
CA TRP A 22 52.96 -35.55 -21.39
C TRP A 22 52.60 -34.42 -20.42
N ALA A 23 53.60 -33.66 -19.94
CA ALA A 23 53.37 -32.49 -19.11
C ALA A 23 52.58 -31.39 -19.85
N ALA A 24 52.86 -31.17 -21.14
CA ALA A 24 52.11 -30.22 -21.96
C ALA A 24 50.65 -30.64 -22.14
N TRP A 25 50.39 -31.92 -22.40
CA TRP A 25 49.02 -32.45 -22.47
C TRP A 25 48.28 -32.36 -21.13
N ALA A 26 48.95 -32.68 -20.02
CA ALA A 26 48.38 -32.53 -18.68
C ALA A 26 48.03 -31.08 -18.37
N ALA A 27 48.87 -30.13 -18.77
CA ALA A 27 48.60 -28.70 -18.62
C ALA A 27 47.38 -28.24 -19.44
N ILE A 28 47.23 -28.73 -20.67
CA ILE A 28 46.05 -28.44 -21.51
C ILE A 28 44.77 -29.01 -20.87
N VAL A 29 44.81 -30.26 -20.40
CA VAL A 29 43.65 -30.88 -19.73
C VAL A 29 43.29 -30.10 -18.47
N LEU A 30 44.27 -29.72 -17.65
CA LEU A 30 44.04 -28.89 -16.47
C LEU A 30 43.43 -27.54 -16.84
N ALA A 31 43.91 -26.89 -17.91
CA ALA A 31 43.35 -25.64 -18.41
C ALA A 31 41.89 -25.79 -18.87
N VAL A 32 41.55 -26.87 -19.57
CA VAL A 32 40.16 -27.15 -19.99
C VAL A 32 39.27 -27.42 -18.77
N VAL A 33 39.72 -28.23 -17.81
CA VAL A 33 38.96 -28.54 -16.59
C VAL A 33 38.72 -27.29 -15.75
N THR A 34 39.75 -26.47 -15.54
CA THR A 34 39.63 -25.20 -14.81
C THR A 34 38.68 -24.23 -15.52
N LEU A 35 38.72 -24.13 -16.86
CA LEU A 35 37.78 -23.31 -17.62
C LEU A 35 36.33 -23.78 -17.45
N VAL A 36 36.08 -25.08 -17.57
CA VAL A 36 34.73 -25.68 -17.41
C VAL A 36 34.21 -25.46 -16.00
N PHE A 37 35.04 -25.72 -14.99
CA PHE A 37 34.66 -25.55 -13.58
C PHE A 37 34.37 -24.08 -13.27
N THR A 38 35.23 -23.16 -13.71
CA THR A 38 35.04 -21.71 -13.53
C THR A 38 33.76 -21.23 -14.20
N ASN A 39 33.47 -21.69 -15.43
CA ASN A 39 32.22 -21.34 -16.12
C ASN A 39 30.98 -21.87 -15.39
N SER A 40 31.04 -23.10 -14.87
CA SER A 40 29.98 -23.67 -14.04
C SER A 40 29.76 -22.84 -12.76
N GLN A 41 30.84 -22.45 -12.07
CA GLN A 41 30.76 -21.62 -10.86
C GLN A 41 30.19 -20.23 -11.14
N ILE A 42 30.63 -19.58 -12.22
CA ILE A 42 30.07 -18.29 -12.64
C ILE A 42 28.58 -18.41 -12.93
N ASN A 43 28.14 -19.47 -13.62
CA ASN A 43 26.73 -19.67 -13.92
C ASN A 43 25.88 -19.91 -12.67
N ARG A 44 26.41 -20.65 -11.68
CA ARG A 44 25.73 -20.84 -10.39
C ARG A 44 25.64 -19.51 -9.62
N ASN A 45 26.74 -18.77 -9.55
CA ASN A 45 26.77 -17.46 -8.90
C ASN A 45 25.83 -16.47 -9.58
N ARG A 46 25.73 -16.48 -10.91
CA ARG A 46 24.79 -15.63 -11.66
C ARG A 46 23.34 -15.98 -11.35
N ARG A 47 22.99 -17.27 -11.21
CA ARG A 47 21.64 -17.69 -10.81
C ARG A 47 21.30 -17.25 -9.39
N ALA A 48 22.22 -17.50 -8.45
CA ALA A 48 22.06 -17.09 -7.06
C ALA A 48 21.96 -15.56 -6.92
N ALA A 49 22.78 -14.81 -7.67
CA ALA A 49 22.70 -13.36 -7.71
C ALA A 49 21.35 -12.89 -8.28
N ALA A 50 20.87 -13.49 -9.38
CA ALA A 50 19.58 -13.13 -9.97
C ALA A 50 18.40 -13.40 -9.03
N GLU A 51 18.44 -14.51 -8.27
CA GLU A 51 17.44 -14.81 -7.25
C GLU A 51 17.46 -13.81 -6.09
N GLN A 52 18.64 -13.39 -5.62
CA GLN A 52 18.78 -12.40 -4.54
C GLN A 52 18.40 -10.98 -4.96
N THR A 53 18.60 -10.65 -6.24
CA THR A 53 18.29 -9.32 -6.78
C THR A 53 16.95 -9.27 -7.49
N ARG A 54 16.06 -10.26 -7.31
CA ARG A 54 14.77 -10.28 -7.99
C ARG A 54 13.84 -9.13 -7.52
N PRO A 55 12.95 -8.62 -8.39
CA PRO A 55 11.87 -7.76 -7.93
C PRO A 55 10.87 -8.58 -7.12
N HIS A 56 10.22 -7.94 -6.15
CA HIS A 56 9.20 -8.57 -5.33
C HIS A 56 8.03 -7.61 -5.19
N VAL A 57 7.03 -7.76 -6.05
CA VAL A 57 5.81 -6.97 -5.99
C VAL A 57 4.82 -7.67 -5.06
N ALA A 58 4.26 -6.92 -4.13
CA ALA A 58 3.17 -7.37 -3.28
C ALA A 58 2.04 -6.33 -3.31
N VAL A 59 0.83 -6.81 -3.08
CA VAL A 59 -0.39 -6.00 -3.03
C VAL A 59 -1.06 -6.28 -1.69
N PHE A 60 -1.38 -5.23 -0.95
CA PHE A 60 -1.92 -5.32 0.39
C PHE A 60 -2.81 -4.12 0.69
N MET A 61 -3.52 -4.21 1.82
CA MET A 61 -4.45 -3.20 2.30
C MET A 61 -3.79 -2.45 3.47
N GLU A 62 -3.87 -1.13 3.47
CA GLU A 62 -3.36 -0.29 4.55
C GLU A 62 -4.36 0.81 4.91
N PRO A 63 -4.60 1.10 6.19
CA PRO A 63 -5.37 2.28 6.58
C PRO A 63 -4.69 3.58 6.14
N HIS A 64 -5.49 4.55 5.72
CA HIS A 64 -5.00 5.87 5.36
C HIS A 64 -4.43 6.58 6.60
N SER A 65 -3.32 7.31 6.43
CA SER A 65 -2.58 7.92 7.55
C SER A 65 -3.35 9.02 8.27
N ALA A 66 -4.13 9.80 7.52
CA ALA A 66 -4.97 10.87 8.08
C ALA A 66 -6.38 10.38 8.45
N ASP A 67 -6.82 9.26 7.87
CA ASP A 67 -8.17 8.77 8.04
C ASP A 67 -8.16 7.26 8.26
N TRP A 68 -8.30 6.90 9.52
CA TRP A 68 -8.17 5.55 10.03
C TRP A 68 -9.25 4.59 9.50
N HIS A 69 -10.41 5.11 9.06
CA HIS A 69 -11.47 4.27 8.50
C HIS A 69 -11.38 4.10 6.98
N VAL A 70 -10.59 4.94 6.31
CA VAL A 70 -10.34 4.81 4.87
C VAL A 70 -9.24 3.78 4.65
N ILE A 71 -9.51 2.78 3.82
CA ILE A 71 -8.52 1.77 3.44
C ILE A 71 -8.01 2.06 2.04
N GLU A 72 -6.71 1.94 1.88
CA GLU A 72 -6.01 2.07 0.61
C GLU A 72 -5.55 0.70 0.11
N LEU A 73 -5.59 0.55 -1.21
CA LEU A 73 -4.94 -0.53 -1.90
C LEU A 73 -3.52 -0.10 -2.26
N VAL A 74 -2.53 -0.82 -1.74
CA VAL A 74 -1.11 -0.52 -1.93
C VAL A 74 -0.44 -1.61 -2.75
N VAL A 75 0.22 -1.21 -3.83
CA VAL A 75 1.06 -2.05 -4.67
C VAL A 75 2.50 -1.59 -4.50
N ARG A 76 3.35 -2.42 -3.90
CA ARG A 76 4.73 -2.04 -3.57
C ARG A 76 5.74 -3.07 -4.06
N ASN A 77 6.87 -2.57 -4.55
CA ASN A 77 8.02 -3.40 -4.85
C ASN A 77 9.00 -3.44 -3.67
N PHE A 78 9.01 -4.56 -2.95
CA PHE A 78 9.96 -4.85 -1.86
C PHE A 78 11.29 -5.44 -2.35
N GLY A 79 11.42 -5.69 -3.65
CA GLY A 79 12.63 -6.23 -4.25
C GLY A 79 13.76 -5.21 -4.39
N ARG A 80 14.94 -5.69 -4.76
CA ARG A 80 16.14 -4.85 -4.98
C ARG A 80 16.25 -4.28 -6.40
N THR A 81 15.39 -4.72 -7.31
CA THR A 81 15.36 -4.30 -8.71
C THR A 81 13.97 -3.84 -9.11
N ALA A 82 13.88 -3.08 -10.19
CA ALA A 82 12.61 -2.59 -10.69
C ALA A 82 11.75 -3.74 -11.25
N ALA A 83 10.45 -3.67 -11.00
CA ALA A 83 9.45 -4.53 -11.61
C ALA A 83 8.84 -3.83 -12.83
N TYR A 84 8.61 -4.57 -13.91
CA TYR A 84 8.06 -4.06 -15.17
C TYR A 84 6.76 -4.76 -15.53
N ASP A 85 5.90 -4.06 -16.27
CA ASP A 85 4.63 -4.53 -16.85
C ASP A 85 3.80 -5.33 -15.84
N ILE A 86 3.51 -4.68 -14.71
CA ILE A 86 2.79 -5.28 -13.60
C ILE A 86 1.32 -5.35 -13.98
N SER A 87 0.74 -6.54 -13.93
CA SER A 87 -0.66 -6.82 -14.26
C SER A 87 -1.34 -7.54 -13.11
N PHE A 88 -2.63 -7.25 -12.94
CA PHE A 88 -3.47 -7.78 -11.87
C PHE A 88 -4.47 -8.78 -12.45
N SER A 89 -4.56 -9.98 -11.86
CA SER A 89 -5.56 -11.00 -12.21
C SER A 89 -6.24 -11.45 -10.93
N PHE A 90 -7.49 -11.08 -10.71
CA PHE A 90 -8.28 -11.53 -9.56
C PHE A 90 -9.32 -12.55 -10.01
N ASP A 91 -9.55 -13.59 -9.20
CA ASP A 91 -10.59 -14.58 -9.45
C ASP A 91 -11.98 -13.92 -9.36
N ASN A 92 -12.15 -13.09 -8.32
CA ASN A 92 -13.26 -12.17 -8.14
C ASN A 92 -12.68 -10.75 -8.09
N PRO A 93 -13.12 -9.83 -8.97
CA PRO A 93 -12.55 -8.50 -8.98
C PRO A 93 -12.89 -7.74 -7.68
N PRO A 94 -11.97 -6.94 -7.13
CA PRO A 94 -12.22 -6.14 -5.93
C PRO A 94 -13.44 -5.23 -6.12
N THR A 95 -14.27 -5.10 -5.09
CA THR A 95 -15.49 -4.28 -5.15
C THR A 95 -15.42 -3.07 -4.23
N VAL A 96 -16.20 -2.04 -4.53
CA VAL A 96 -16.34 -0.79 -3.78
C VAL A 96 -17.82 -0.41 -3.68
N ALA A 97 -18.21 0.20 -2.57
CA ALA A 97 -19.55 0.73 -2.39
C ALA A 97 -19.70 2.15 -2.97
N GLU A 98 -20.67 2.34 -3.87
CA GLU A 98 -20.97 3.64 -4.47
C GLU A 98 -22.15 4.31 -3.74
N TYR A 99 -21.84 5.29 -2.87
CA TYR A 99 -22.86 5.98 -2.07
C TYR A 99 -23.47 7.21 -2.76
N GLU A 100 -22.78 7.84 -3.71
CA GLU A 100 -23.23 9.10 -4.32
C GLU A 100 -24.40 8.94 -5.31
N ASN A 101 -24.60 7.74 -5.89
CA ASN A 101 -25.64 7.46 -6.89
C ASN A 101 -26.82 6.62 -6.37
N ALA A 102 -26.84 6.31 -5.08
CA ALA A 102 -27.89 5.51 -4.45
C ALA A 102 -29.24 6.24 -4.47
N THR A 103 -30.06 5.98 -5.49
CA THR A 103 -31.41 6.57 -5.63
C THR A 103 -32.36 6.10 -4.51
N ASP A 104 -32.07 4.94 -3.93
CA ASP A 104 -32.94 4.24 -2.97
C ASP A 104 -32.36 4.19 -1.54
N GLY A 105 -31.23 4.88 -1.28
CA GLY A 105 -30.56 4.88 0.03
C GLY A 105 -29.75 3.61 0.36
N TYR A 106 -29.67 2.67 -0.58
CA TYR A 106 -28.78 1.51 -0.52
C TYR A 106 -27.56 1.76 -1.42
N ALA A 107 -26.36 1.54 -0.89
CA ALA A 107 -25.14 1.67 -1.67
C ALA A 107 -25.04 0.54 -2.72
N ASP A 108 -24.82 0.92 -3.97
CA ASP A 108 -24.60 -0.04 -5.03
C ASP A 108 -23.16 -0.56 -4.96
N VAL A 109 -22.99 -1.88 -5.05
CA VAL A 109 -21.67 -2.51 -5.05
C VAL A 109 -21.18 -2.61 -6.49
N ILE A 110 -20.11 -1.88 -6.80
CA ILE A 110 -19.49 -1.86 -8.13
C ILE A 110 -18.06 -2.43 -8.09
N GLU A 111 -17.52 -2.73 -9.26
CA GLU A 111 -16.14 -3.17 -9.41
C GLU A 111 -15.15 -1.99 -9.23
N LEU A 112 -14.12 -2.20 -8.40
CA LEU A 112 -13.01 -1.26 -8.23
C LEU A 112 -12.19 -1.18 -9.51
N ARG A 113 -12.07 0.03 -10.06
CA ARG A 113 -11.33 0.25 -11.31
C ARG A 113 -9.84 0.30 -11.09
N LEU A 114 -9.18 -0.84 -11.26
CA LEU A 114 -7.73 -0.94 -11.27
C LEU A 114 -7.13 -0.51 -12.63
N PRO A 115 -5.90 0.06 -12.63
CA PRO A 115 -5.17 0.27 -13.88
C PRO A 115 -4.90 -1.09 -14.53
N ARG A 116 -5.00 -1.14 -15.88
CA ARG A 116 -4.77 -2.37 -16.65
C ARG A 116 -3.35 -2.92 -16.43
N GLU A 117 -2.38 -2.02 -16.37
CA GLU A 117 -0.99 -2.33 -16.09
C GLU A 117 -0.29 -1.15 -15.42
N LEU A 118 0.72 -1.44 -14.59
CA LEU A 118 1.71 -0.46 -14.13
C LEU A 118 3.01 -0.71 -14.91
N PRO A 119 3.47 0.24 -15.75
CA PRO A 119 4.63 0.01 -16.62
C PRO A 119 5.92 -0.31 -15.85
N MET A 120 6.10 0.32 -14.69
CA MET A 120 7.31 0.18 -13.89
C MET A 120 7.04 0.53 -12.42
N LEU A 121 7.60 -0.27 -11.50
CA LEU A 121 7.80 0.11 -10.10
C LEU A 121 9.28 -0.04 -9.73
N ALA A 122 9.93 1.07 -9.40
CA ALA A 122 11.29 1.07 -8.89
C ALA A 122 11.39 0.34 -7.53
N PRO A 123 12.61 -0.07 -7.10
CA PRO A 123 12.81 -0.66 -5.79
C PRO A 123 12.30 0.26 -4.68
N GLY A 124 11.44 -0.26 -3.79
CA GLY A 124 10.84 0.49 -2.70
C GLY A 124 9.71 1.44 -3.11
N GLN A 125 9.46 1.64 -4.41
CA GLN A 125 8.35 2.46 -4.90
C GLN A 125 7.03 1.76 -4.65
N GLU A 126 6.02 2.57 -4.31
CA GLU A 126 4.65 2.17 -4.15
C GLU A 126 3.72 2.97 -5.05
N TRP A 127 2.67 2.30 -5.51
CA TRP A 127 1.50 2.90 -6.09
C TRP A 127 0.34 2.64 -5.11
N ARG A 128 -0.43 3.69 -4.82
CA ARG A 128 -1.53 3.64 -3.86
C ARG A 128 -2.78 4.20 -4.52
N MET A 129 -3.92 3.65 -4.15
CA MET A 129 -5.20 4.28 -4.39
C MET A 129 -6.12 4.09 -3.19
N VAL A 130 -6.98 5.07 -2.95
CA VAL A 130 -8.08 4.93 -2.01
C VAL A 130 -9.03 3.84 -2.53
N TRP A 131 -9.36 2.87 -1.68
CA TRP A 131 -10.25 1.78 -2.03
C TRP A 131 -11.67 2.05 -1.50
N ASP A 132 -11.87 1.99 -0.19
CA ASP A 132 -13.20 2.14 0.42
C ASP A 132 -13.10 2.49 1.92
N SER A 133 -14.22 2.89 2.53
CA SER A 133 -14.37 3.08 3.97
C SER A 133 -14.73 1.77 4.64
N ALA A 134 -13.92 1.34 5.61
CA ALA A 134 -14.21 0.16 6.42
C ALA A 134 -15.48 0.32 7.28
N LEU A 135 -15.84 1.55 7.65
CA LEU A 135 -17.08 1.85 8.38
C LEU A 135 -18.29 1.65 7.47
N ASP A 136 -18.30 2.32 6.33
CA ASP A 136 -19.45 2.34 5.43
C ASP A 136 -19.69 0.93 4.87
N ARG A 137 -18.60 0.20 4.59
CA ARG A 137 -18.63 -1.20 4.19
C ARG A 137 -19.20 -2.12 5.27
N ALA A 138 -18.95 -1.84 6.55
CA ALA A 138 -19.55 -2.60 7.66
C ALA A 138 -21.06 -2.34 7.79
N GLU A 139 -21.56 -1.17 7.38
CA GLU A 139 -23.00 -0.88 7.35
C GLU A 139 -23.74 -1.71 6.29
N ILE A 140 -23.08 -2.02 5.16
CA ILE A 140 -23.61 -2.92 4.11
C ILE A 140 -23.62 -4.37 4.60
N GLY A 141 -22.70 -4.75 5.49
CA GLY A 141 -22.62 -6.07 6.07
C GLY A 141 -22.32 -7.16 5.03
N SER A 142 -23.11 -8.23 5.02
CA SER A 142 -22.91 -9.38 4.12
C SER A 142 -23.28 -9.12 2.65
N GLY A 143 -23.72 -7.91 2.30
CA GLY A 143 -24.04 -7.52 0.93
C GLY A 143 -22.81 -7.31 0.04
N ILE A 144 -21.60 -7.28 0.62
CA ILE A 144 -20.35 -6.99 -0.08
C ILE A 144 -19.24 -8.00 0.27
N GLU A 145 -18.56 -8.51 -0.75
CA GLU A 145 -17.57 -9.60 -0.64
C GLU A 145 -16.32 -9.19 0.12
N SER A 146 -16.02 -9.76 1.29
CA SER A 146 -14.89 -9.33 2.13
C SER A 146 -13.52 -9.85 1.66
N ARG A 147 -13.46 -10.89 0.81
CA ARG A 147 -12.20 -11.53 0.45
C ARG A 147 -12.01 -11.67 -1.06
N PHE A 148 -10.88 -11.14 -1.53
CA PHE A 148 -10.47 -11.19 -2.94
C PHE A 148 -9.14 -11.91 -3.08
N THR A 149 -9.13 -12.98 -3.86
CA THR A 149 -7.90 -13.73 -4.19
C THR A 149 -7.50 -13.43 -5.63
N GLY A 150 -6.20 -13.26 -5.85
CA GLY A 150 -5.65 -12.96 -7.16
C GLY A 150 -4.17 -13.26 -7.26
N THR A 151 -3.62 -12.97 -8.42
CA THR A 151 -2.20 -13.11 -8.75
C THR A 151 -1.73 -11.84 -9.46
N VAL A 152 -0.55 -11.37 -9.07
CA VAL A 152 0.13 -10.26 -9.72
C VAL A 152 1.26 -10.81 -10.55
N THR A 153 1.26 -10.50 -11.84
CA THR A 153 2.31 -10.90 -12.78
C THR A 153 3.18 -9.71 -13.13
N TYR A 154 4.49 -9.88 -13.09
CA TYR A 154 5.47 -8.83 -13.37
C TYR A 154 6.79 -9.40 -13.90
N TYR A 155 7.68 -8.53 -14.37
CA TYR A 155 8.96 -8.94 -15.00
C TYR A 155 10.18 -8.25 -14.37
N ASP A 156 11.34 -8.89 -14.51
CA ASP A 156 12.64 -8.41 -14.04
C ASP A 156 13.34 -7.42 -14.98
N ARG A 157 12.80 -7.26 -16.19
CA ARG A 157 13.38 -6.43 -17.25
C ARG A 157 12.30 -5.88 -18.18
N PRO A 158 12.55 -4.73 -18.81
CA PRO A 158 11.60 -4.12 -19.74
C PRO A 158 11.44 -4.98 -21.00
N ASP A 159 10.27 -4.87 -21.64
CA ASP A 159 10.07 -5.44 -22.96
C ASP A 159 11.00 -4.76 -23.97
N THR A 160 11.70 -5.56 -24.79
CA THR A 160 12.64 -5.02 -25.80
C THR A 160 12.00 -5.17 -27.18
N PRO A 161 11.88 -4.09 -27.98
CA PRO A 161 11.24 -4.19 -29.28
C PRO A 161 11.96 -5.17 -30.20
N ARG A 162 11.16 -5.99 -30.90
CA ARG A 162 11.51 -7.17 -31.73
C ARG A 162 12.63 -6.98 -32.78
N GLY A 163 13.14 -5.77 -33.01
CA GLY A 163 14.11 -5.46 -34.07
C GLY A 163 15.56 -5.92 -33.81
N ARG A 164 15.87 -6.42 -32.61
CA ARG A 164 17.24 -6.77 -32.22
C ARG A 164 17.25 -7.98 -31.32
N ARG A 165 17.22 -9.22 -31.85
CA ARG A 165 18.02 -10.37 -31.35
C ARG A 165 17.49 -11.73 -31.82
N PHE A 166 18.40 -12.49 -32.42
CA PHE A 166 18.34 -13.96 -32.53
C PHE A 166 18.85 -14.69 -31.26
N TRP A 167 19.34 -13.95 -30.24
CA TRP A 167 20.05 -14.52 -29.08
C TRP A 167 19.57 -13.98 -27.71
N GLN A 168 18.43 -13.27 -27.65
CA GLN A 168 17.87 -12.80 -26.38
C GLN A 168 17.10 -13.92 -25.72
N ARG A 169 17.37 -14.18 -24.45
CA ARG A 169 16.53 -15.07 -23.66
C ARG A 169 15.17 -14.40 -23.46
N GLU A 170 14.07 -15.12 -23.70
CA GLU A 170 12.72 -14.64 -23.41
C GLU A 170 12.60 -14.23 -21.93
N ARG A 171 11.78 -13.22 -21.64
CA ARG A 171 11.52 -12.79 -20.26
C ARG A 171 10.70 -13.84 -19.53
N SER A 172 11.03 -14.12 -18.28
CA SER A 172 10.28 -15.08 -17.47
C SER A 172 9.29 -14.29 -16.61
N PRO A 173 7.98 -14.60 -16.66
CA PRO A 173 7.00 -13.95 -15.79
C PRO A 173 7.26 -14.38 -14.35
N LEU A 174 7.25 -13.40 -13.45
CA LEU A 174 7.26 -13.60 -12.00
C LEU A 174 5.83 -13.40 -11.50
N GLN A 175 5.43 -14.21 -10.53
CA GLN A 175 4.07 -14.19 -9.99
C GLN A 175 4.11 -14.14 -8.47
N THR A 176 3.25 -13.30 -7.90
CA THR A 176 2.98 -13.24 -6.47
C THR A 176 1.49 -13.48 -6.24
N ALA A 177 1.15 -14.42 -5.38
CA ALA A 177 -0.22 -14.62 -4.92
C ALA A 177 -0.64 -13.46 -4.02
N VAL A 178 -1.85 -12.97 -4.22
CA VAL A 178 -2.44 -11.83 -3.50
C VAL A 178 -3.73 -12.29 -2.87
N VAL A 179 -3.90 -11.96 -1.58
CA VAL A 179 -5.15 -12.13 -0.85
C VAL A 179 -5.44 -10.80 -0.17
N LEU A 180 -6.54 -10.17 -0.56
CA LEU A 180 -7.06 -8.94 0.05
C LEU A 180 -8.27 -9.35 0.87
N ASP A 181 -8.16 -9.20 2.19
CA ASP A 181 -9.17 -9.66 3.13
C ASP A 181 -9.53 -8.51 4.07
N TRP A 182 -10.75 -8.01 3.95
CA TRP A 182 -11.28 -6.96 4.81
C TRP A 182 -11.44 -7.42 6.26
N ASP A 183 -11.68 -8.72 6.49
CA ASP A 183 -11.83 -9.28 7.83
C ASP A 183 -10.48 -9.44 8.55
N ALA A 184 -9.36 -9.37 7.81
CA ALA A 184 -8.02 -9.37 8.37
C ALA A 184 -7.58 -7.99 8.90
N LEU A 185 -8.31 -6.92 8.58
CA LEU A 185 -8.01 -5.58 9.06
C LEU A 185 -8.39 -5.44 10.55
N PRO A 186 -7.65 -4.62 11.31
CA PRO A 186 -8.03 -4.34 12.70
C PRO A 186 -9.42 -3.69 12.74
N PRO A 187 -10.25 -4.06 13.73
CA PRO A 187 -11.62 -3.54 13.81
C PRO A 187 -11.60 -2.02 13.93
N VAL A 188 -12.35 -1.38 13.05
CA VAL A 188 -12.41 0.06 12.86
C VAL A 188 -13.42 0.67 13.86
N GLN A 189 -13.32 0.31 15.14
CA GLN A 189 -14.13 0.91 16.20
C GLN A 189 -13.27 1.81 17.09
N ARG A 190 -13.36 3.13 16.90
CA ARG A 190 -12.81 4.08 17.85
C ARG A 190 -13.84 4.35 18.94
N ILE A 191 -13.54 3.92 20.16
CA ILE A 191 -14.31 4.31 21.34
C ILE A 191 -13.95 5.77 21.66
N GLU A 192 -14.75 6.72 21.18
CA GLU A 192 -14.68 8.09 21.70
C GLU A 192 -15.21 8.08 23.14
N LEU A 193 -14.30 8.10 24.11
CA LEU A 193 -14.68 8.26 25.51
C LEU A 193 -15.15 9.70 25.72
N MET A 194 -16.44 9.95 25.53
CA MET A 194 -17.01 11.25 25.82
C MET A 194 -16.99 11.47 27.32
N THR A 195 -16.36 12.56 27.74
CA THR A 195 -16.48 12.99 29.14
C THR A 195 -17.91 13.48 29.37
N THR A 196 -18.34 13.52 30.63
CA THR A 196 -19.65 14.09 31.00
C THR A 196 -19.81 15.54 30.52
N HIS A 197 -18.71 16.28 30.40
CA HIS A 197 -18.70 17.64 29.85
C HIS A 197 -19.01 17.66 28.35
N ASP A 198 -18.45 16.73 27.57
CA ASP A 198 -18.69 16.64 26.13
C ASP A 198 -20.13 16.21 25.83
N LEU A 199 -20.68 15.29 26.63
CA LEU A 199 -22.09 14.91 26.57
C LEU A 199 -22.99 16.10 26.90
N ALA A 200 -22.72 16.83 27.98
CA ALA A 200 -23.48 18.02 28.36
C ALA A 200 -23.41 19.12 27.28
N LYS A 201 -22.25 19.29 26.63
CA LYS A 201 -22.09 20.24 25.53
C LYS A 201 -22.94 19.84 24.32
N ARG A 202 -22.92 18.57 23.92
CA ARG A 202 -23.76 18.04 22.83
C ARG A 202 -25.25 18.17 23.14
N GLU A 203 -25.67 17.87 24.36
CA GLU A 203 -27.06 18.04 24.78
C GLU A 203 -27.49 19.51 24.77
N LYS A 204 -26.63 20.41 25.24
CA LYS A 204 -26.88 21.86 25.16
C LYS A 204 -27.05 22.31 23.71
N GLU A 205 -26.17 21.90 22.80
CA GLU A 205 -26.25 22.25 21.38
C GLU A 205 -27.56 21.75 20.75
N LYS A 206 -27.99 20.52 21.06
CA LYS A 206 -29.28 19.98 20.62
C LYS A 206 -30.47 20.80 21.15
N LEU A 207 -30.44 21.18 22.42
CA LEU A 207 -31.49 22.00 23.03
C LEU A 207 -31.56 23.41 22.44
N GLU A 208 -30.41 24.02 22.13
CA GLU A 208 -30.39 25.32 21.46
C GLU A 208 -30.94 25.27 20.03
N LEU A 209 -30.64 24.21 19.27
CA LEU A 209 -31.24 23.99 17.96
C LEU A 209 -32.76 23.82 18.05
N LEU A 210 -33.24 22.99 18.98
CA LEU A 210 -34.68 22.83 19.22
C LEU A 210 -35.34 24.15 19.62
N ARG A 211 -34.69 24.95 20.47
CA ARG A 211 -35.18 26.28 20.84
C ARG A 211 -35.31 27.20 19.62
N GLY A 212 -34.30 27.22 18.74
CA GLY A 212 -34.35 28.02 17.50
C GLY A 212 -35.52 27.62 16.60
N LEU A 213 -35.72 26.30 16.45
CA LEU A 213 -36.79 25.72 15.64
C LEU A 213 -38.18 26.05 16.21
N LEU A 214 -38.35 25.93 17.53
CA LEU A 214 -39.59 26.31 18.23
C LEU A 214 -39.87 27.80 18.15
N THR A 215 -38.82 28.64 18.25
CA THR A 215 -38.96 30.10 18.11
C THR A 215 -39.42 30.47 16.70
N TYR A 216 -38.85 29.83 15.68
CA TYR A 216 -39.28 29.99 14.30
C TYR A 216 -40.76 29.60 14.12
N PHE A 217 -41.17 28.41 14.58
CA PHE A 217 -42.56 27.98 14.47
C PHE A 217 -43.53 28.86 15.27
N HIS A 218 -43.14 29.30 16.46
CA HIS A 218 -43.95 30.21 17.26
C HIS A 218 -44.14 31.56 16.56
N TYR A 219 -43.07 32.13 16.00
CA TYR A 219 -43.12 33.37 15.23
C TYR A 219 -43.95 33.22 13.95
N ALA A 220 -43.74 32.12 13.21
CA ALA A 220 -44.48 31.78 12.00
C ALA A 220 -45.98 31.58 12.24
N SER A 221 -46.36 31.06 13.42
CA SER A 221 -47.77 30.87 13.77
C SER A 221 -48.52 32.16 14.08
N LYS A 222 -47.80 33.25 14.43
CA LYS A 222 -48.40 34.53 14.83
C LYS A 222 -48.42 35.58 13.72
N GLU A 223 -47.52 35.51 12.74
CA GLU A 223 -47.36 36.54 11.72
C GLU A 223 -47.59 35.94 10.32
N THR A 224 -48.81 35.99 9.78
CA THR A 224 -49.18 35.37 8.48
C THR A 224 -48.82 36.20 7.24
N ARG A 225 -47.85 37.12 7.32
CA ARG A 225 -47.49 38.01 6.20
C ARG A 225 -46.37 37.40 5.33
N PRO A 226 -46.62 37.08 4.05
CA PRO A 226 -45.69 36.35 3.18
C PRO A 226 -44.32 37.03 2.96
N GLU A 227 -44.25 38.34 3.14
CA GLU A 227 -43.06 39.17 2.94
C GLU A 227 -42.07 39.00 4.10
N VAL A 228 -42.60 38.84 5.32
CA VAL A 228 -41.80 38.66 6.53
C VAL A 228 -41.17 37.26 6.54
N PHE A 229 -41.91 36.25 6.08
CA PHE A 229 -41.37 34.89 5.91
C PHE A 229 -40.18 34.83 4.96
N ARG A 230 -40.25 35.53 3.82
CA ARG A 230 -39.13 35.58 2.88
C ARG A 230 -37.90 36.23 3.51
N SER A 231 -38.08 37.35 4.22
CA SER A 231 -36.95 38.02 4.90
C SER A 231 -36.33 37.16 6.01
N GLU A 232 -37.11 36.37 6.74
CA GLU A 232 -36.59 35.53 7.82
C GLU A 232 -35.92 34.26 7.28
N ILE A 233 -36.47 33.66 6.20
CA ILE A 233 -35.81 32.56 5.48
C ILE A 233 -34.46 33.01 4.92
N GLU A 234 -34.39 34.21 4.33
CA GLU A 234 -33.12 34.77 3.87
C GLU A 234 -32.12 34.98 5.00
N ARG A 235 -32.58 35.48 6.17
CA ARG A 235 -31.74 35.67 7.35
C ARG A 235 -31.22 34.34 7.90
N ILE A 236 -32.05 33.31 7.99
CA ILE A 236 -31.65 31.96 8.43
C ILE A 236 -30.68 31.34 7.41
N ASN A 237 -30.98 31.44 6.10
CA ASN A 237 -30.09 30.92 5.06
C ASN A 237 -28.74 31.66 5.02
N ALA A 238 -28.70 32.93 5.41
CA ALA A 238 -27.45 33.68 5.56
C ALA A 238 -26.67 33.20 6.80
N ALA A 239 -27.33 33.02 7.94
CA ALA A 239 -26.70 32.49 9.15
C ALA A 239 -26.16 31.06 8.95
N VAL A 240 -26.92 30.19 8.27
CA VAL A 240 -26.47 28.83 7.92
C VAL A 240 -25.25 28.88 7.01
N ARG A 241 -25.26 29.74 5.98
CA ARG A 241 -24.10 29.93 5.09
C ARG A 241 -22.87 30.44 5.84
N GLU A 242 -23.02 31.42 6.72
CA GLU A 242 -21.92 31.91 7.55
C GLU A 242 -21.35 30.81 8.44
N THR A 243 -22.22 29.96 9.00
CA THR A 243 -21.80 28.83 9.82
C THR A 243 -21.05 27.81 8.97
N GLN A 244 -21.59 27.42 7.81
CA GLN A 244 -20.95 26.50 6.86
C GLN A 244 -19.59 27.04 6.37
N ASP A 245 -19.50 28.31 6.05
CA ASP A 245 -18.24 28.94 5.66
C ASP A 245 -17.24 28.91 6.82
N ARG A 246 -17.67 29.23 8.05
CA ARG A 246 -16.81 29.12 9.25
C ARG A 246 -16.32 27.69 9.49
N TRP A 247 -17.14 26.68 9.21
CA TRP A 247 -16.72 25.27 9.26
C TRP A 247 -15.71 24.93 8.16
N ARG A 248 -15.91 25.40 6.92
CA ARG A 248 -14.94 25.24 5.82
C ARG A 248 -13.60 25.92 6.11
N THR A 249 -13.62 27.15 6.63
CA THR A 249 -12.37 27.88 6.93
C THR A 249 -11.60 27.17 8.04
N ARG A 250 -12.30 26.63 9.05
CA ARG A 250 -11.67 25.84 10.12
C ARG A 250 -11.03 24.55 9.59
N GLN A 251 -11.58 23.98 8.52
CA GLN A 251 -11.02 22.82 7.82
C GLN A 251 -9.80 23.14 6.94
N LEU A 252 -9.58 24.42 6.58
CA LEU A 252 -8.45 24.88 5.77
C LEU A 252 -7.30 25.46 6.60
N ASP A 253 -7.59 26.07 7.76
CA ASP A 253 -6.59 26.67 8.67
C ASP A 253 -5.93 25.65 9.61
N GLU A 254 -6.42 24.40 9.64
CA GLU A 254 -5.79 23.29 10.34
C GLU A 254 -5.03 22.46 9.29
N PRO A 255 -3.71 22.71 9.07
CA PRO A 255 -2.93 21.73 8.32
C PRO A 255 -3.05 20.43 9.09
N THR A 256 -3.38 19.34 8.39
CA THR A 256 -3.39 17.97 8.92
C THR A 256 -1.97 17.55 9.34
N ASP A 257 -1.43 18.21 10.35
CA ASP A 257 -0.12 17.97 10.97
C ASP A 257 -0.36 17.75 12.46
N VAL A 258 -0.83 16.53 12.77
CA VAL A 258 -1.08 16.09 14.14
C VAL A 258 0.24 15.60 14.76
N SER A 259 1.20 16.51 14.95
CA SER A 259 2.41 16.24 15.74
C SER A 259 2.56 17.10 16.99
N LEU A 260 1.63 18.03 17.26
CA LEU A 260 1.75 18.96 18.40
C LEU A 260 0.50 18.97 19.27
N ARG A 261 0.25 17.87 19.99
CA ARG A 261 -0.65 17.90 21.16
C ARG A 261 -0.08 17.12 22.35
N TRP A 262 1.23 17.23 22.56
CA TRP A 262 1.89 16.75 23.79
C TRP A 262 2.55 17.87 24.60
N SER A 263 2.81 19.07 24.05
CA SER A 263 3.48 20.15 24.78
C SER A 263 2.56 21.03 25.65
N ASN A 264 1.26 21.10 25.33
CA ASN A 264 0.35 22.04 26.02
C ASN A 264 -0.24 21.48 27.33
N ALA A 265 0.06 20.23 27.67
CA ALA A 265 -0.42 19.61 28.92
C ALA A 265 0.47 19.94 30.13
N GLU A 266 1.75 20.31 29.92
CA GLU A 266 2.66 20.66 31.02
C GLU A 266 2.54 22.13 31.47
N ASP A 267 2.20 23.05 30.57
CA ASP A 267 2.08 24.48 30.88
C ASP A 267 0.83 24.83 31.73
N ASP A 268 -0.23 24.01 31.64
CA ASP A 268 -1.48 24.23 32.40
C ASP A 268 -1.46 23.62 33.81
N LEU A 269 -0.51 22.71 34.11
CA LEU A 269 -0.38 22.09 35.43
C LEU A 269 0.53 22.88 36.39
N GLY A 270 1.28 23.88 35.90
CA GLY A 270 2.21 24.68 36.71
C GLY A 270 1.61 25.92 37.40
N LYS A 271 0.40 26.37 37.03
CA LYS A 271 -0.13 27.68 37.47
C LYS A 271 -1.02 27.67 38.72
N HIS A 272 -1.29 26.52 39.32
CA HIS A 272 -2.14 26.41 40.51
C HIS A 272 -1.41 25.84 41.73
N ARG A 273 -0.34 26.50 42.19
CA ARG A 273 0.16 26.27 43.56
C ARG A 273 1.08 27.39 44.08
N SER A 274 0.48 28.45 44.61
CA SER A 274 1.06 29.21 45.74
C SER A 274 0.10 30.29 46.24
N GLU A 275 -0.66 29.98 47.29
CA GLU A 275 -0.96 30.94 48.38
C GLU A 275 -1.56 30.17 49.57
N PRO A 276 -0.88 30.11 50.72
CA PRO A 276 -1.51 29.84 52.00
C PRO A 276 -1.69 31.14 52.81
N ALA A 277 -2.85 31.19 53.46
CA ALA A 277 -3.30 31.99 54.61
C ALA A 277 -2.40 33.10 55.19
#